data_AF-A0A928KMB4-F1
#
_entry.id   AF-A0A928KMB4-F1
#
_cell.length_a   1.000
_cell.length_b   1.000
_cell.length_c   1.000
_cell.angle_alpha   90.00
_cell.angle_beta   90.00
_cell.angle_gamma   90.00
#
_symmetry.space_group_name_H-M   'P 1'
#
loop_
_entity.id
_entity.type
_entity.pdbx_description
1 polymer ?
#
loop_
_entity_poly.entity_id
_entity_poly.type
_entity_poly.pdbx_seq_one_letter_code
_entity_poly.pdbx_strand_id
1 'polypeptide(L)'
;MDPAKEVGGDFYDFFLVDDDHLCLVMADVSGKGIPAALFMMASRIIIANNAKMGKTPAQILTDTNATICSNNKEEMFVTVWLGILELSTGKLTAANAGHEFPALMPTDGKFTLYRDKHGFVIGGMEGMKYKEYE
;
A
#
# COMPACT_ATOMS: atom_id res chain seq x y z
N MET A 1 -20.12 15.46 -6.62
CA MET A 1 -18.89 14.75 -6.98
C MET A 1 -19.36 13.47 -7.63
N ASP A 2 -19.23 13.37 -8.95
CA ASP A 2 -19.69 12.19 -9.69
C ASP A 2 -18.50 11.25 -9.91
N PRO A 3 -18.68 9.93 -9.71
CA PRO A 3 -17.65 8.96 -9.99
C PRO A 3 -17.21 9.06 -11.45
N ALA A 4 -15.91 8.91 -11.72
CA ALA A 4 -15.42 8.96 -13.09
C ALA A 4 -15.92 7.75 -13.94
N LYS A 5 -16.24 6.61 -13.30
CA LYS A 5 -16.95 5.42 -13.82
C LYS A 5 -17.61 4.66 -12.65
N GLU A 6 -18.43 3.64 -12.93
CA GLU A 6 -19.16 2.82 -11.92
C GLU A 6 -18.25 2.11 -10.89
N VAL A 7 -16.98 1.87 -11.21
CA VAL A 7 -16.02 1.19 -10.31
C VAL A 7 -14.70 1.97 -10.27
N GLY A 8 -14.27 2.31 -9.04
CA GLY A 8 -12.99 2.95 -8.75
C GLY A 8 -11.84 1.95 -8.62
N GLY A 9 -10.61 2.44 -8.80
CA GLY A 9 -9.38 1.68 -8.59
C GLY A 9 -8.79 1.85 -7.18
N ASP A 10 -9.18 2.90 -6.48
CA ASP A 10 -8.67 3.24 -5.16
C ASP A 10 -9.23 2.28 -4.11
N PHE A 11 -8.41 1.95 -3.12
CA PHE A 11 -8.84 1.12 -2.00
C PHE A 11 -8.06 1.45 -0.73
N TYR A 12 -8.70 1.12 0.39
CA TYR A 12 -8.05 0.99 1.68
C TYR A 12 -8.36 -0.39 2.23
N ASP A 13 -7.48 -0.91 3.07
CA ASP A 13 -7.70 -2.16 3.77
C ASP A 13 -7.06 -2.12 5.16
N PHE A 14 -7.62 -2.89 6.08
CA PHE A 14 -7.02 -3.11 7.39
C PHE A 14 -7.39 -4.49 7.91
N PHE A 15 -6.38 -5.22 8.38
CA PHE A 15 -6.56 -6.58 8.87
C PHE A 15 -5.42 -6.97 9.81
N LEU A 16 -5.75 -7.82 10.77
CA LEU A 16 -4.75 -8.45 11.63
C LEU A 16 -3.93 -9.45 10.81
N VAL A 17 -2.59 -9.35 10.89
CA VAL A 17 -1.68 -10.37 10.34
C VAL A 17 -1.36 -11.46 11.36
N ASP A 18 -1.48 -11.12 12.64
CA ASP A 18 -1.48 -12.01 13.80
C ASP A 18 -2.24 -11.34 14.97
N ASP A 19 -2.12 -11.86 16.19
CA ASP A 19 -2.84 -11.36 17.37
C ASP A 19 -2.42 -9.96 17.85
N ASP A 20 -1.25 -9.46 17.44
CA ASP A 20 -0.68 -8.19 17.93
C ASP A 20 -0.31 -7.19 16.80
N HIS A 21 -0.43 -7.58 15.53
CA HIS A 21 -0.05 -6.73 14.40
C HIS A 21 -1.22 -6.42 13.48
N LEU A 22 -1.55 -5.14 13.34
CA LEU A 22 -2.56 -4.61 12.42
C LEU A 22 -1.90 -4.04 11.16
N CYS A 23 -2.18 -4.64 10.01
CA CYS A 23 -1.81 -4.09 8.71
C CYS A 23 -2.81 -3.02 8.27
N LEU A 24 -2.31 -1.91 7.74
CA LEU A 24 -3.03 -0.75 7.23
C LEU A 24 -2.56 -0.49 5.79
N VAL A 25 -3.48 -0.33 4.86
CA VAL A 25 -3.16 -0.10 3.44
C VAL A 25 -3.99 1.04 2.91
N MET A 26 -3.34 1.98 2.21
CA MET A 26 -3.96 3.04 1.42
C MET A 26 -3.38 2.97 0.01
N ALA A 27 -4.23 2.92 -1.01
CA ALA A 27 -3.76 2.75 -2.38
C ALA A 27 -4.68 3.39 -3.42
N ASP A 28 -4.06 3.87 -4.50
CA ASP A 28 -4.71 4.47 -5.67
C ASP A 28 -4.13 3.85 -6.95
N VAL A 29 -5.00 3.31 -7.78
CA VAL A 29 -4.67 2.58 -9.00
C VAL A 29 -4.81 3.49 -10.21
N SER A 30 -3.81 3.50 -11.07
CA SER A 30 -3.87 4.20 -12.35
C SER A 30 -4.97 3.61 -13.25
N GLY A 31 -5.78 4.46 -13.87
CA GLY A 31 -6.83 4.03 -14.79
C GLY A 31 -8.20 3.94 -14.12
N LYS A 32 -9.21 3.45 -14.86
CA LYS A 32 -10.63 3.47 -14.44
C LYS A 32 -11.43 2.31 -15.02
N GLY A 33 -12.51 1.93 -14.34
CA GLY A 33 -13.44 0.88 -14.79
C GLY A 33 -12.92 -0.53 -14.49
N ILE A 34 -13.42 -1.52 -15.23
CA ILE A 34 -13.19 -2.94 -14.95
C ILE A 34 -11.70 -3.33 -14.90
N PRO A 35 -10.83 -2.91 -15.85
CA PRO A 35 -9.41 -3.27 -15.78
C PRO A 35 -8.74 -2.76 -14.50
N ALA A 36 -9.00 -1.51 -14.12
CA ALA A 36 -8.47 -0.92 -12.88
C ALA A 36 -9.00 -1.64 -11.63
N ALA A 37 -10.28 -2.04 -11.63
CA ALA A 37 -10.86 -2.81 -10.53
C ALA A 37 -10.24 -4.21 -10.39
N LEU A 38 -9.94 -4.89 -11.50
CA LEU A 38 -9.23 -6.17 -11.48
C LEU A 38 -7.78 -6.02 -10.98
N PHE A 39 -7.09 -4.97 -11.43
CA PHE A 39 -5.74 -4.64 -10.99
C PHE A 39 -5.69 -4.28 -9.50
N MET A 40 -6.67 -3.49 -9.03
CA MET A 40 -6.90 -3.21 -7.61
C MET A 40 -7.04 -4.51 -6.81
N MET A 41 -7.95 -5.41 -7.23
CA MET A 41 -8.17 -6.66 -6.51
C MET A 41 -6.92 -7.54 -6.47
N ALA A 42 -6.20 -7.65 -7.59
CA ALA A 42 -4.95 -8.40 -7.64
C ALA A 42 -3.91 -7.81 -6.68
N SER A 43 -3.74 -6.49 -6.69
CA SER A 43 -2.82 -5.77 -5.80
C SER A 43 -3.16 -6.01 -4.33
N ARG A 44 -4.43 -5.87 -3.97
CA ARG A 44 -4.93 -6.10 -2.61
C ARG A 44 -4.66 -7.54 -2.13
N ILE A 45 -4.95 -8.53 -2.96
CA ILE A 45 -4.75 -9.95 -2.62
C ILE A 45 -3.26 -10.26 -2.41
N ILE A 46 -2.39 -9.77 -3.29
CA ILE A 46 -0.95 -10.00 -3.20
C ILE A 46 -0.38 -9.34 -1.94
N ILE A 47 -0.78 -8.10 -1.65
CA ILE A 47 -0.39 -7.39 -0.43
C ILE A 47 -0.84 -8.17 0.82
N ALA A 48 -2.12 -8.57 0.87
CA ALA A 48 -2.67 -9.27 2.02
C ALA A 48 -1.99 -10.63 2.26
N ASN A 49 -1.68 -11.37 1.20
CA ASN A 49 -0.97 -12.63 1.31
C ASN A 49 0.46 -12.44 1.82
N ASN A 50 1.21 -11.46 1.29
CA ASN A 50 2.55 -11.16 1.76
C ASN A 50 2.56 -10.71 3.22
N ALA A 51 1.58 -9.90 3.64
CA ALA A 51 1.44 -9.45 5.01
C ALA A 51 1.16 -10.61 5.98
N LYS A 52 0.27 -11.53 5.62
CA LYS A 52 -0.03 -12.75 6.40
C LYS A 52 1.14 -13.74 6.50
N MET A 53 2.17 -13.59 5.66
CA MET A 53 3.42 -14.36 5.78
C MET A 53 4.39 -13.76 6.81
N GLY A 54 4.01 -12.71 7.54
CA GLY A 54 4.85 -12.06 8.54
C GLY A 54 6.00 -11.24 7.95
N LYS A 55 5.86 -10.78 6.70
CA LYS A 55 6.86 -9.95 6.02
C LYS A 55 6.81 -8.50 6.51
N THR A 56 7.93 -7.81 6.44
CA THR A 56 8.00 -6.37 6.76
C THR A 56 7.34 -5.52 5.66
N PRO A 57 6.95 -4.27 5.94
CA PRO A 57 6.36 -3.38 4.94
C PRO A 57 7.21 -3.24 3.67
N ALA A 58 8.53 -3.08 3.80
CA ALA A 58 9.42 -3.00 2.64
C ALA A 58 9.41 -4.27 1.81
N GLN A 59 9.45 -5.44 2.46
CA GLN A 59 9.40 -6.74 1.78
C GLN A 59 8.07 -6.97 1.06
N ILE A 60 6.95 -6.62 1.71
CA ILE A 60 5.62 -6.73 1.12
C ILE A 60 5.54 -5.93 -0.18
N LEU A 61 5.99 -4.67 -0.18
CA LEU A 61 5.95 -3.83 -1.37
C LEU A 61 6.92 -4.33 -2.46
N THR A 62 8.12 -4.79 -2.09
CA THR A 62 9.09 -5.35 -3.05
C THR A 62 8.54 -6.60 -3.74
N ASP A 63 7.97 -7.53 -2.98
CA ASP A 63 7.43 -8.77 -3.52
C ASP A 63 6.14 -8.54 -4.31
N THR A 64 5.32 -7.57 -3.88
CA THR A 64 4.13 -7.15 -4.62
C THR A 64 4.52 -6.55 -5.96
N ASN A 65 5.53 -5.67 -6.01
CA ASN A 65 6.04 -5.11 -7.27
C ASN A 65 6.56 -6.19 -8.21
N ALA A 66 7.37 -7.13 -7.70
CA ALA A 66 7.87 -8.24 -8.51
C ALA A 66 6.73 -9.08 -9.12
N THR A 67 5.70 -9.40 -8.32
CA THR A 67 4.55 -10.22 -8.75
C THR A 67 3.65 -9.49 -9.75
N ILE A 68 3.42 -8.19 -9.54
CA ILE A 68 2.59 -7.38 -10.43
C ILE A 68 3.31 -7.17 -11.76
N CYS A 69 4.57 -6.74 -11.74
CA CYS A 69 5.33 -6.48 -12.97
C CYS A 69 5.40 -7.71 -13.88
N SER A 70 5.58 -8.92 -13.32
CA SER A 70 5.66 -10.14 -14.14
C SER A 70 4.39 -10.43 -14.96
N ASN A 71 3.25 -9.80 -14.62
CA ASN A 71 1.96 -9.98 -15.29
C ASN A 71 1.33 -8.65 -15.77
N ASN A 72 2.09 -7.55 -15.81
CA ASN A 72 1.54 -6.21 -16.06
C ASN A 72 1.41 -5.86 -17.56
N LYS A 73 0.53 -6.56 -18.28
CA LYS A 73 0.30 -6.32 -19.72
C LYS A 73 -0.38 -4.98 -20.02
N GLU A 74 -1.10 -4.42 -19.05
CA GLU A 74 -1.91 -3.22 -19.20
C GLU A 74 -1.13 -1.93 -18.88
N GLU A 75 0.17 -2.05 -18.54
CA GLU A 75 1.04 -0.93 -18.13
C GLU A 75 0.43 -0.07 -17.01
N MET A 76 -0.40 -0.69 -16.16
CA MET A 76 -1.02 -0.04 -15.01
C MET A 76 -0.07 -0.05 -13.81
N PHE A 77 -0.26 0.90 -12.90
CA PHE A 77 0.46 0.95 -11.64
C PHE A 77 -0.48 1.28 -10.48
N VAL A 78 0.00 1.03 -9.27
CA VAL A 78 -0.70 1.39 -8.03
C VAL A 78 0.26 2.11 -7.09
N THR A 79 -0.18 3.24 -6.58
CA THR A 79 0.49 3.90 -5.45
C THR A 79 0.05 3.20 -4.17
N VAL A 80 0.97 2.91 -3.25
CA VAL A 80 0.63 2.22 -2.00
C VAL A 80 1.35 2.87 -0.82
N TRP A 81 0.62 3.21 0.22
CA TRP A 81 1.15 3.36 1.57
C TRP A 81 0.72 2.15 2.39
N LEU A 82 1.68 1.51 3.06
CA LEU A 82 1.43 0.34 3.89
C LEU A 82 2.10 0.50 5.24
N GLY A 83 1.34 0.29 6.31
CA GLY A 83 1.82 0.30 7.69
C GLY A 83 1.46 -0.98 8.42
N ILE A 84 2.33 -1.43 9.32
CA ILE A 84 2.07 -2.52 10.27
C ILE A 84 2.23 -1.93 11.67
N LEU A 85 1.13 -1.87 12.41
CA LEU A 85 1.06 -1.38 13.78
C LEU A 85 1.14 -2.56 14.76
N GLU A 86 2.18 -2.60 15.56
CA GLU A 86 2.26 -3.44 16.76
C GLU A 86 1.36 -2.83 17.84
N LEU A 87 0.29 -3.54 18.19
CA LEU A 87 -0.79 -3.03 19.03
C LEU A 87 -0.36 -2.90 20.49
N SER A 88 0.46 -3.83 20.99
CA SER A 88 0.97 -3.83 22.36
C SER A 88 1.88 -2.65 22.68
N THR A 89 2.62 -2.15 21.68
CA THR A 89 3.61 -1.06 21.85
C THR A 89 3.19 0.26 21.22
N GLY A 90 2.25 0.23 20.27
CA GLY A 90 1.90 1.37 19.42
C GLY A 90 2.96 1.68 18.34
N LYS A 91 3.94 0.80 18.13
CA LYS A 91 4.98 0.98 17.13
C LYS A 91 4.43 0.72 15.73
N LEU A 92 4.53 1.71 14.85
CA LEU A 92 4.13 1.60 13.46
C LEU A 92 5.39 1.47 12.60
N THR A 93 5.52 0.40 11.83
CA THR A 93 6.52 0.33 10.74
C THR A 93 5.79 0.47 9.42
N ALA A 94 6.25 1.36 8.53
CA ALA A 94 5.57 1.64 7.29
C ALA A 94 6.53 1.74 6.11
N ALA A 95 6.01 1.53 4.90
CA ALA A 95 6.71 1.75 3.65
C ALA A 95 5.78 2.44 2.64
N ASN A 96 6.36 3.23 1.73
CA ASN A 96 5.61 4.00 0.75
C ASN A 96 6.11 3.73 -0.67
N ALA A 97 5.21 3.31 -1.56
CA ALA A 97 5.39 3.12 -2.99
C ALA A 97 4.65 4.21 -3.79
N GLY A 98 5.09 5.45 -3.64
CA GLY A 98 4.61 6.59 -4.43
C GLY A 98 3.25 7.15 -4.04
N HIS A 99 2.70 6.78 -2.89
CA HIS A 99 1.42 7.30 -2.37
C HIS A 99 1.64 8.56 -1.51
N GLU A 100 0.57 9.29 -1.21
CA GLU A 100 0.64 10.47 -0.33
C GLU A 100 1.07 10.12 1.10
N PHE A 101 1.71 11.06 1.79
CA PHE A 101 2.18 10.86 3.16
C PHE A 101 1.03 10.70 4.17
N PRO A 102 1.18 9.82 5.17
CA PRO A 102 0.20 9.74 6.25
C PRO A 102 0.23 11.02 7.09
N ALA A 103 -0.94 11.44 7.55
CA ALA A 103 -1.07 12.51 8.52
C ALA A 103 -1.12 11.93 9.94
N LEU A 104 -0.27 12.41 10.83
CA LEU A 104 -0.27 12.06 12.25
C LEU A 104 -0.88 13.20 13.05
N MET A 105 -1.77 12.85 13.97
CA MET A 105 -2.36 13.76 14.94
C MET A 105 -1.94 13.34 16.34
N PRO A 106 -0.97 14.02 16.96
CA PRO A 106 -0.65 13.84 18.37
C PRO A 106 -1.80 14.32 19.25
N THR A 107 -1.66 14.11 20.57
CA THR A 107 -2.69 14.48 21.57
C THR A 107 -3.00 15.98 21.62
N ASP A 108 -2.17 16.83 21.02
CA ASP A 108 -2.39 18.28 20.90
C ASP A 108 -3.38 18.66 19.78
N GLY A 109 -3.85 17.69 19.00
CA GLY A 109 -4.85 17.86 17.94
C GLY A 109 -4.31 18.48 16.65
N LYS A 110 -2.99 18.66 16.52
CA LYS A 110 -2.40 19.25 15.32
C LYS A 110 -1.90 18.19 14.35
N PHE A 111 -2.41 18.23 13.12
CA PHE A 111 -1.95 17.32 12.08
C PHE A 111 -0.56 17.71 11.55
N THR A 112 0.28 16.72 11.35
CA THR A 112 1.56 16.85 10.64
C THR A 112 1.68 15.71 9.64
N LEU A 113 2.21 16.00 8.44
CA LEU A 113 2.53 14.96 7.47
C LEU A 113 3.83 14.28 7.88
N TYR A 114 3.82 12.96 8.04
CA TYR A 114 5.02 12.20 8.28
C TYR A 114 5.70 11.89 6.96
N ARG A 115 6.72 12.69 6.63
CA ARG A 115 7.41 12.62 5.33
C ARG A 115 8.63 11.71 5.41
N ASP A 116 8.68 10.73 4.52
CA ASP A 116 9.89 9.94 4.22
C ASP A 116 10.12 9.81 2.70
N LYS A 117 11.20 9.16 2.26
CA LYS A 117 11.47 8.93 0.85
C LYS A 117 10.45 7.95 0.25
N HIS A 118 9.74 8.42 -0.77
CA HIS A 118 8.91 7.57 -1.62
C HIS A 118 9.78 6.55 -2.36
N GLY A 119 9.34 5.29 -2.35
CA GLY A 119 9.66 4.35 -3.41
C GLY A 119 8.90 4.69 -4.70
N PHE A 120 9.30 4.09 -5.81
CA PHE A 120 8.56 4.20 -7.07
C PHE A 120 7.24 3.42 -6.99
N VAL A 121 6.26 3.75 -7.83
CA VAL A 121 4.96 3.07 -7.83
C VAL A 121 5.08 1.57 -8.08
N ILE A 122 4.18 0.80 -7.49
CA ILE A 122 4.10 -0.66 -7.73
C ILE A 122 3.63 -0.89 -9.16
N GLY A 123 4.27 -1.81 -9.87
CA GLY A 123 3.94 -2.16 -11.26
C GLY A 123 4.61 -1.26 -12.31
N GLY A 124 5.24 -0.16 -11.89
CA GLY A 124 5.87 0.80 -12.81
C GLY A 124 7.27 0.41 -13.30
N MET A 125 8.05 -0.33 -12.50
CA MET A 125 9.38 -0.79 -12.90
C MET A 125 9.78 -2.07 -12.15
N GLU A 126 10.31 -3.05 -12.88
CA GLU A 126 10.85 -4.27 -12.31
C GLU A 126 12.08 -4.02 -11.42
N GLY A 127 12.32 -4.92 -10.47
CA GLY A 127 13.51 -4.88 -9.60
C GLY A 127 13.52 -3.77 -8.56
N MET A 128 12.43 -3.00 -8.42
CA MET A 128 12.32 -1.97 -7.39
C MET A 128 12.38 -2.55 -5.98
N LYS A 129 13.18 -1.89 -5.14
CA LYS A 129 13.27 -2.16 -3.70
C LYS A 129 12.70 -1.00 -2.92
N TYR A 130 11.94 -1.33 -1.87
CA TYR A 130 11.33 -0.36 -0.98
C TYR A 130 12.09 -0.25 0.32
N LYS A 131 11.90 0.86 1.01
CA LYS A 131 12.44 1.11 2.34
C LYS A 131 11.30 1.34 3.30
N GLU A 132 11.50 0.89 4.52
CA GLU A 132 10.58 1.11 5.61
C GLU A 132 11.15 2.11 6.61
N TYR A 133 10.24 2.69 7.37
CA TYR A 133 10.47 3.65 8.43
C TYR A 133 9.55 3.35 9.61
N GLU A 134 9.88 3.94 10.75
CA GLU A 134 9.13 3.84 12.01
C GLU A 134 8.60 5.21 12.43
#